data_AF-A0A127VJ42-F1
#
_entry.id   AF-A0A127VJ42-F1
#
_cell.length_a   1.000
_cell.length_b   1.000
_cell.length_c   1.000
_cell.angle_alpha   90.00
_cell.angle_beta   90.00
_cell.angle_gamma   90.00
#
_symmetry.space_group_name_H-M   'P 1'
#
loop_
_entity.id
_entity.type
_entity.pdbx_description
1 polymer ?
#
loop_
_entity_poly.entity_id
_entity_poly.type
_entity_poly.pdbx_seq_one_letter_code
_entity_poly.pdbx_strand_id
1 'polypeptide(L)'
;MIGVVWAHIRFMPDNLNTEQFLARVPNFMKIEYIFFMQVFKFGVICFFLISGYLLGDKIQSSEPYQYFKRRFNVTSKPYIVVVLIILVAESITFFLVHGNRSGTAFYALMKYLILDGALWYLPNYLISLTVLLCCTKFIHKIWFGGILFLATLIYTALTVYDPAYEVSHTSAIFGFVFYLWLGVYIRQNNLINQIYKININWLILITLSLFVLSSIESYLLTFREQ
;
A
#
# COMPACT_ATOMS: atom_id res chain seq x y z
N MET A 1 -7.47 3.48 -8.27
CA MET A 1 -7.31 2.03 -8.05
C MET A 1 -6.80 1.28 -9.30
N ILE A 2 -7.09 1.75 -10.53
CA ILE A 2 -6.46 1.25 -11.79
C ILE A 2 -4.92 1.23 -11.72
N GLY A 3 -4.34 2.20 -11.02
CA GLY A 3 -2.89 2.31 -10.84
C GLY A 3 -2.18 1.19 -10.11
N VAL A 4 -2.79 0.66 -9.04
CA VAL A 4 -2.21 -0.46 -8.29
C VAL A 4 -2.27 -1.73 -9.14
N VAL A 5 -3.32 -1.88 -9.95
CA VAL A 5 -3.44 -2.91 -10.99
C VAL A 5 -2.32 -2.75 -12.02
N TRP A 6 -2.10 -1.53 -12.52
CA TRP A 6 -1.07 -1.26 -13.53
C TRP A 6 0.37 -1.47 -13.03
N ALA A 7 0.67 -1.12 -11.77
CA ALA A 7 1.96 -1.36 -11.13
C ALA A 7 2.33 -2.85 -10.97
N HIS A 8 1.35 -3.76 -11.07
CA HIS A 8 1.55 -5.20 -10.92
C HIS A 8 1.02 -5.99 -12.13
N ILE A 9 0.68 -5.34 -13.25
CA ILE A 9 0.47 -6.05 -14.50
C ILE A 9 1.86 -6.42 -15.03
N ARG A 10 2.08 -7.71 -15.33
CA ARG A 10 3.28 -8.18 -16.02
C ARG A 10 3.30 -7.61 -17.45
N PHE A 11 3.76 -6.37 -17.61
CA PHE A 11 4.27 -5.87 -18.89
C PHE A 11 5.70 -6.35 -19.15
N MET A 12 6.32 -7.02 -18.18
CA MET A 12 7.70 -7.49 -18.28
C MET A 12 7.74 -8.91 -18.84
N PRO A 13 8.64 -9.21 -19.79
CA PRO A 13 8.93 -10.57 -20.22
C PRO A 13 9.26 -11.42 -18.97
N ASP A 14 8.75 -12.66 -18.93
CA ASP A 14 8.67 -13.55 -17.74
C ASP A 14 9.98 -13.86 -16.99
N ASN A 15 11.11 -13.27 -17.40
CA ASN A 15 12.46 -13.62 -16.94
C ASN A 15 13.27 -12.42 -16.40
N LEU A 16 12.75 -11.19 -16.45
CA LEU A 16 13.45 -10.00 -15.97
C LEU A 16 12.73 -9.45 -14.73
N ASN A 17 13.45 -9.28 -13.63
CA ASN A 17 12.97 -8.47 -12.51
C ASN A 17 12.97 -6.98 -12.91
N THR A 18 12.18 -6.17 -12.19
CA THR A 18 11.91 -4.76 -12.51
C THR A 18 13.17 -3.96 -12.79
N GLU A 19 14.23 -4.19 -12.02
CA GLU A 19 15.51 -3.52 -12.17
C GLU A 19 16.24 -3.89 -13.47
N GLN A 20 16.26 -5.18 -13.83
CA GLN A 20 16.86 -5.65 -15.08
C GLN A 20 16.11 -5.15 -16.32
N PHE A 21 14.78 -5.02 -16.23
CA PHE A 21 13.99 -4.40 -17.29
C PHE A 21 14.28 -2.90 -17.38
N LEU A 22 14.23 -2.19 -16.25
CA LEU A 22 14.48 -0.75 -16.19
C LEU A 22 15.88 -0.40 -16.69
N ALA A 23 16.89 -1.22 -16.40
CA ALA A 23 18.26 -1.04 -16.89
C ALA A 23 18.37 -1.01 -18.43
N ARG A 24 17.46 -1.70 -19.14
CA ARG A 24 17.49 -1.86 -20.61
C ARG A 24 16.67 -0.82 -21.37
N VAL A 25 15.85 -0.04 -20.68
CA VAL A 25 14.99 0.97 -21.31
C VAL A 25 15.62 2.37 -21.26
N PRO A 26 15.27 3.27 -22.20
CA PRO A 26 15.73 4.65 -22.18
C PRO A 26 15.38 5.38 -20.88
N ASN A 27 16.18 6.38 -20.51
CA ASN A 27 16.02 7.10 -19.24
C ASN A 27 14.64 7.76 -19.07
N PHE A 28 14.00 8.20 -20.15
CA PHE A 28 12.66 8.79 -20.06
C PHE A 28 11.62 7.77 -19.54
N MET A 29 11.67 6.51 -20.01
CA MET A 29 10.76 5.45 -19.55
C MET A 29 10.99 5.09 -18.08
N LYS A 30 12.26 5.10 -17.62
CA LYS A 30 12.59 4.87 -16.20
C LYS A 30 11.93 5.93 -15.31
N ILE A 31 12.05 7.19 -15.70
CA ILE A 31 11.49 8.32 -14.98
C ILE A 31 9.96 8.21 -14.96
N GLU A 32 9.32 7.97 -16.11
CA GLU A 32 7.87 7.76 -16.17
C GLU A 32 7.40 6.67 -15.22
N TYR A 33 8.05 5.50 -15.23
CA TYR A 33 7.73 4.40 -14.32
C TYR A 33 7.83 4.82 -12.84
N ILE A 34 8.93 5.46 -12.44
CA ILE A 34 9.13 5.93 -11.06
C ILE A 34 8.03 6.91 -10.65
N PHE A 35 7.72 7.88 -11.51
CA PHE A 35 6.67 8.87 -11.26
C PHE A 35 5.30 8.21 -11.05
N PHE A 36 4.93 7.27 -11.93
CA PHE A 36 3.67 6.53 -11.79
C PHE A 36 3.64 5.72 -10.49
N MET A 37 4.71 5.02 -10.16
CA MET A 37 4.82 4.24 -8.93
C MET A 37 4.69 5.11 -7.68
N GLN A 38 5.26 6.33 -7.68
CA GLN A 38 5.14 7.25 -6.56
C GLN A 38 3.71 7.74 -6.34
N VAL A 39 2.99 8.04 -7.42
CA VAL A 39 1.55 8.40 -7.34
C VAL A 39 0.75 7.25 -6.73
N PHE A 40 1.07 5.99 -7.04
CA PHE A 40 0.36 4.85 -6.49
C PHE A 40 0.68 4.58 -5.02
N LYS A 41 1.95 4.68 -4.64
CA LYS A 41 2.36 4.60 -3.21
C LYS A 41 1.64 5.66 -2.39
N PHE A 42 1.58 6.90 -2.89
CA PHE A 42 0.83 7.98 -2.28
C PHE A 42 -0.67 7.66 -2.17
N GLY A 43 -1.29 7.16 -3.24
CA GLY A 43 -2.71 6.78 -3.25
C GLY A 43 -3.06 5.71 -2.22
N VAL A 44 -2.19 4.72 -2.01
CA VAL A 44 -2.38 3.69 -0.96
C VAL A 44 -2.30 4.33 0.42
N ILE A 45 -1.30 5.18 0.69
CA ILE A 45 -1.18 5.89 1.97
C ILE A 45 -2.44 6.73 2.25
N CYS A 46 -2.92 7.49 1.26
CA CYS A 46 -4.17 8.25 1.36
C CYS A 46 -5.37 7.36 1.68
N PHE A 47 -5.47 6.19 1.05
CA PHE A 47 -6.54 5.23 1.33
C PHE A 47 -6.56 4.81 2.80
N PHE A 48 -5.41 4.47 3.39
CA PHE A 48 -5.31 4.13 4.82
C PHE A 48 -5.65 5.32 5.71
N LEU A 49 -5.11 6.51 5.41
CA LEU A 49 -5.37 7.73 6.16
C LEU A 49 -6.86 8.09 6.17
N ILE A 50 -7.51 8.13 5.00
CA ILE A 50 -8.95 8.44 4.87
C ILE A 50 -9.79 7.37 5.56
N SER A 51 -9.43 6.09 5.41
CA SER A 51 -10.13 5.00 6.09
C SER A 51 -10.05 5.12 7.61
N GLY A 52 -8.91 5.54 8.14
CA GLY A 52 -8.71 5.87 9.55
C GLY A 52 -9.54 7.08 9.99
N TYR A 53 -9.56 8.13 9.19
CA TYR A 53 -10.37 9.32 9.48
C TYR A 53 -11.87 8.98 9.60
N LEU A 54 -12.41 8.21 8.66
CA LEU A 54 -13.81 7.74 8.68
C LEU A 54 -14.12 6.75 9.81
N LEU A 55 -13.08 6.11 10.35
CA LEU A 55 -13.17 5.20 11.49
C LEU A 55 -13.25 5.96 12.83
N GLY A 56 -12.64 7.16 12.92
CA GLY A 56 -12.46 7.89 14.17
C GLY A 56 -13.73 8.12 14.99
N ASP A 57 -14.86 8.44 14.34
CA ASP A 57 -16.15 8.66 15.02
C ASP A 57 -16.79 7.36 15.51
N LYS A 58 -16.55 6.26 14.78
CA LYS A 58 -17.23 4.98 15.00
C LYS A 58 -16.53 4.11 16.03
N ILE A 59 -15.25 4.38 16.31
CA ILE A 59 -14.47 3.67 17.34
C ILE A 59 -15.07 3.83 18.73
N GLN A 60 -15.64 4.99 19.04
CA GLN A 60 -16.21 5.25 20.37
C GLN A 60 -17.64 4.73 20.51
N SER A 61 -18.39 4.69 19.41
CA SER A 61 -19.83 4.39 19.43
C SER A 61 -20.17 2.92 19.14
N SER A 62 -19.21 2.10 18.70
CA SER A 62 -19.48 0.71 18.30
C SER A 62 -18.47 -0.27 18.86
N GLU A 63 -18.95 -1.46 19.20
CA GLU A 63 -18.09 -2.56 19.63
C GLU A 63 -17.08 -2.90 18.50
N PRO A 64 -15.76 -3.01 18.81
CA PRO A 64 -14.71 -3.21 17.81
C PRO A 64 -14.98 -4.40 16.88
N TYR A 65 -15.48 -5.50 17.43
CA TYR A 65 -15.82 -6.70 16.65
C TYR A 65 -16.97 -6.47 15.67
N GLN A 66 -18.05 -5.80 16.11
CA GLN A 66 -19.18 -5.48 15.24
C GLN A 66 -18.76 -4.56 14.10
N TYR A 67 -17.90 -3.58 14.40
CA TYR A 67 -17.33 -2.70 13.37
C TYR A 67 -16.52 -3.49 12.34
N PHE A 68 -15.61 -4.36 12.79
CA PHE A 68 -14.79 -5.20 11.92
C PHE A 68 -15.66 -6.07 11.02
N LYS A 69 -16.63 -6.79 11.59
CA LYS A 69 -17.56 -7.66 10.85
C LYS A 69 -18.31 -6.90 9.76
N ARG A 70 -18.80 -5.69 10.06
CA ARG A 70 -19.46 -4.84 9.06
C ARG A 70 -18.50 -4.45 7.93
N ARG A 71 -17.28 -4.03 8.24
CA ARG A 71 -16.28 -3.65 7.22
C ARG A 71 -15.86 -4.85 6.38
N PHE A 72 -15.62 -6.00 7.00
CA PHE A 72 -15.32 -7.23 6.29
C PHE A 72 -16.45 -7.59 5.31
N ASN A 73 -17.71 -7.52 5.75
CA ASN A 73 -18.84 -7.83 4.88
C ASN A 73 -19.02 -6.86 3.72
N VAL A 74 -18.73 -5.57 3.92
CA VAL A 74 -18.89 -4.54 2.88
C VAL A 74 -17.70 -4.52 1.92
N THR A 75 -16.48 -4.72 2.42
CA THR A 75 -15.26 -4.55 1.61
C THR A 75 -14.70 -5.87 1.10
N SER A 76 -14.71 -6.96 1.89
CA SER A 76 -14.13 -8.24 1.47
C SER A 76 -14.98 -8.95 0.41
N LYS A 77 -16.31 -8.79 0.43
CA LYS A 77 -17.20 -9.40 -0.58
C LYS A 77 -16.90 -8.91 -2.01
N PRO A 78 -16.96 -7.61 -2.33
CA PRO A 78 -16.64 -7.14 -3.68
C PRO A 78 -15.19 -7.45 -4.06
N TYR A 79 -14.28 -7.44 -3.08
CA TYR A 79 -12.88 -7.83 -3.31
C TYR A 79 -12.73 -9.29 -3.74
N ILE A 80 -13.37 -10.24 -3.05
CA ILE A 80 -13.32 -11.66 -3.41
C ILE A 80 -13.86 -11.85 -4.83
N VAL A 81 -14.94 -11.15 -5.20
CA VAL A 81 -15.47 -11.19 -6.57
C VAL A 81 -14.42 -10.73 -7.58
N VAL A 82 -13.73 -9.62 -7.32
CA VAL A 82 -12.66 -9.11 -8.20
C VAL A 82 -11.48 -10.07 -8.28
N VAL A 83 -11.02 -10.62 -7.14
CA VAL A 83 -9.96 -11.63 -7.09
C VAL A 83 -10.33 -12.85 -7.91
N LEU A 84 -11.57 -13.33 -7.80
CA LEU A 84 -12.06 -14.47 -8.57
C LEU A 84 -12.12 -14.18 -10.08
N ILE A 85 -12.60 -12.99 -10.48
CA ILE A 85 -12.62 -12.58 -11.89
C ILE A 85 -11.20 -12.55 -12.46
N ILE A 86 -10.25 -11.92 -11.76
CA ILE A 86 -8.86 -11.84 -12.19
C ILE A 86 -8.22 -13.23 -12.22
N LEU A 87 -8.47 -14.05 -11.20
CA LEU A 87 -7.97 -15.43 -11.16
C LEU A 87 -8.43 -16.25 -12.35
N VAL A 88 -9.72 -16.14 -12.72
CA VAL A 88 -10.27 -16.84 -13.89
C VAL A 88 -9.65 -16.31 -15.18
N ALA A 89 -9.53 -14.99 -15.34
CA ALA A 89 -8.93 -14.38 -16.51
C ALA A 89 -7.46 -14.78 -16.71
N GLU A 90 -6.66 -14.75 -15.63
CA GLU A 90 -5.27 -15.18 -15.62
C GLU A 90 -5.16 -16.69 -15.89
N SER A 91 -6.04 -17.51 -15.32
CA SER A 91 -6.07 -18.96 -15.57
C SER A 91 -6.38 -19.30 -17.02
N ILE A 92 -7.33 -18.58 -17.65
CA ILE A 92 -7.65 -18.74 -19.07
C ILE A 92 -6.46 -18.33 -19.94
N THR A 93 -5.89 -17.15 -19.69
CA THR A 93 -4.73 -16.65 -20.43
C THR A 93 -3.57 -17.63 -20.34
N PHE A 94 -3.30 -18.14 -19.14
CA PHE A 94 -2.24 -19.11 -18.91
C PHE A 94 -2.48 -20.44 -19.64
N PHE A 95 -3.71 -20.97 -19.60
CA PHE A 95 -4.08 -22.19 -20.33
C PHE A 95 -3.90 -22.04 -21.84
N LEU A 96 -4.27 -20.88 -22.41
CA LEU A 96 -4.14 -20.60 -23.83
C LEU A 96 -2.68 -20.45 -24.28
N VAL A 97 -1.81 -19.88 -23.45
CA VAL A 97 -0.40 -19.61 -23.81
C VAL A 97 0.52 -20.80 -23.52
N HIS A 98 0.35 -21.49 -22.39
CA HIS A 98 1.32 -22.47 -21.88
C HIS A 98 0.77 -23.90 -21.77
N GLY A 99 -0.51 -24.13 -22.07
CA GLY A 99 -1.16 -25.45 -21.93
C GLY A 99 -1.46 -25.83 -20.48
N ASN A 100 -1.64 -27.13 -20.23
CA ASN A 100 -2.10 -27.65 -18.92
C ASN A 100 -0.93 -27.85 -17.94
N ARG A 101 -0.97 -27.24 -16.74
CA ARG A 101 0.04 -27.42 -15.68
C ARG A 101 -0.58 -27.68 -14.31
N SER A 102 0.24 -28.29 -13.43
CA SER A 102 -0.15 -28.83 -12.12
C SER A 102 -0.58 -27.75 -11.12
N GLY A 103 -1.26 -28.17 -10.05
CA GLY A 103 -1.82 -27.30 -9.00
C GLY A 103 -0.82 -26.36 -8.31
N THR A 104 0.50 -26.53 -8.49
CA THR A 104 1.53 -25.61 -7.96
C THR A 104 1.51 -24.24 -8.64
N ALA A 105 1.16 -24.17 -9.93
CA ALA A 105 1.06 -22.91 -10.66
C ALA A 105 -0.13 -22.06 -10.17
N PHE A 106 -1.26 -22.71 -9.86
CA PHE A 106 -2.44 -22.06 -9.30
C PHE A 106 -2.15 -21.47 -7.91
N TYR A 107 -1.45 -22.21 -7.05
CA TYR A 107 -1.03 -21.70 -5.74
C TYR A 107 -0.10 -20.49 -5.88
N ALA A 108 0.87 -20.54 -6.80
CA ALA A 108 1.77 -19.41 -7.04
C ALA A 108 1.01 -18.16 -7.54
N LEU A 109 0.05 -18.33 -8.44
CA LEU A 109 -0.82 -17.24 -8.91
C LEU A 109 -1.67 -16.66 -7.77
N MET A 110 -2.25 -17.51 -6.92
CA MET A 110 -3.01 -17.07 -5.75
C MET A 110 -2.15 -16.31 -4.75
N LYS A 111 -0.97 -16.84 -4.43
CA LYS A 111 0.01 -16.16 -3.59
C LYS A 111 0.34 -14.78 -4.17
N TYR A 112 0.66 -14.72 -5.47
CA TYR A 112 0.96 -13.48 -6.16
C TYR A 112 -0.19 -12.49 -6.05
N LEU A 113 -1.41 -12.85 -6.47
CA LEU A 113 -2.55 -11.93 -6.47
C LEU A 113 -2.86 -11.36 -5.08
N ILE A 114 -2.77 -12.19 -4.03
CA ILE A 114 -3.17 -11.79 -2.67
C ILE A 114 -2.04 -11.09 -1.91
N LEU A 115 -0.78 -11.49 -2.11
CA LEU A 115 0.34 -11.04 -1.26
C LEU A 115 1.34 -10.15 -1.97
N ASP A 116 1.51 -10.26 -3.29
CA ASP A 116 2.59 -9.58 -4.00
C ASP A 116 2.08 -8.66 -5.13
N GLY A 117 0.85 -8.89 -5.60
CA GLY A 117 0.23 -8.23 -6.73
C GLY A 117 -0.75 -7.14 -6.32
N ALA A 118 -1.43 -6.54 -7.28
CA ALA A 118 -2.22 -5.32 -7.09
C ALA A 118 -3.32 -5.36 -6.01
N LEU A 119 -3.72 -6.54 -5.55
CA LEU A 119 -4.82 -6.74 -4.63
C LEU A 119 -4.33 -6.82 -3.17
N TRP A 120 -3.01 -6.82 -2.93
CA TRP A 120 -2.40 -6.97 -1.60
C TRP A 120 -2.86 -5.93 -0.56
N TYR A 121 -3.25 -4.74 -1.01
CA TYR A 121 -3.59 -3.62 -0.12
C TYR A 121 -4.81 -3.90 0.75
N LEU A 122 -5.79 -4.71 0.30
CA LEU A 122 -6.99 -4.97 1.10
C LEU A 122 -6.74 -5.98 2.23
N PRO A 123 -6.08 -7.14 2.00
CA PRO A 123 -5.61 -7.98 3.10
C PRO A 123 -4.80 -7.19 4.13
N ASN A 124 -3.86 -6.37 3.67
CA ASN A 124 -3.09 -5.48 4.54
C ASN A 124 -3.99 -4.52 5.32
N TYR A 125 -4.99 -3.91 4.67
CA TYR A 125 -5.97 -3.05 5.34
C TYR A 125 -6.74 -3.76 6.45
N LEU A 126 -7.22 -4.99 6.20
CA LEU A 126 -7.96 -5.75 7.20
C LEU A 126 -7.08 -6.15 8.39
N ILE A 127 -5.82 -6.50 8.14
CA ILE A 127 -4.84 -6.81 9.19
C ILE A 127 -4.54 -5.54 9.99
N SER A 128 -4.22 -4.42 9.34
CA SER A 128 -3.93 -3.15 10.03
C SER A 128 -5.13 -2.66 10.83
N LEU A 129 -6.36 -2.81 10.30
CA LEU A 129 -7.58 -2.51 11.02
C LEU A 129 -7.74 -3.40 12.25
N THR A 130 -7.46 -4.69 12.13
CA THR A 130 -7.53 -5.63 13.26
C THR A 130 -6.57 -5.25 14.36
N VAL A 131 -5.30 -4.97 14.03
CA VAL A 131 -4.29 -4.50 14.99
C VAL A 131 -4.77 -3.24 15.70
N LEU A 132 -5.28 -2.26 14.94
CA LEU A 132 -5.78 -1.01 15.50
C LEU A 132 -6.97 -1.25 16.44
N LEU A 133 -7.92 -2.12 16.07
CA LEU A 133 -9.10 -2.45 16.86
C LEU A 133 -8.74 -3.21 18.15
N CYS A 134 -7.72 -4.07 18.14
CA CYS A 134 -7.17 -4.70 19.34
C CYS A 134 -6.55 -3.67 20.29
N CYS A 135 -5.98 -2.59 19.74
CA CYS A 135 -5.34 -1.51 20.49
C CYS A 135 -6.28 -0.34 20.79
N THR A 136 -7.61 -0.49 20.72
CA THR A 136 -8.59 0.61 20.88
C THR A 136 -8.37 1.46 22.13
N LYS A 137 -7.96 0.83 23.24
CA LYS A 137 -7.65 1.51 24.51
C LYS A 137 -6.49 2.52 24.40
N PHE A 138 -5.56 2.30 23.46
CA PHE A 138 -4.36 3.11 23.27
C PHE A 138 -4.48 4.12 22.13
N ILE A 139 -5.52 4.03 21.29
CA ILE A 139 -5.70 4.87 20.09
C ILE A 139 -5.65 6.37 20.42
N HIS A 140 -6.18 6.78 21.58
CA HIS A 140 -6.20 8.19 21.98
C HIS A 140 -4.86 8.72 22.49
N LYS A 141 -3.88 7.84 22.75
CA LYS A 141 -2.61 8.22 23.34
C LYS A 141 -1.61 8.57 22.25
N ILE A 142 -1.05 9.78 22.28
CA ILE A 142 -0.06 10.24 21.29
C ILE A 142 1.19 9.35 21.27
N TRP A 143 1.61 8.81 22.42
CA TRP A 143 2.77 7.91 22.49
C TRP A 143 2.58 6.63 21.69
N PHE A 144 1.34 6.12 21.58
CA PHE A 144 1.04 4.94 20.76
C PHE A 144 1.32 5.22 19.29
N GLY A 145 0.90 6.39 18.81
CA GLY A 145 1.26 6.88 17.47
C GLY A 145 2.77 7.09 17.29
N GLY A 146 3.46 7.59 18.32
CA GLY A 146 4.91 7.72 18.34
C GLY A 146 5.64 6.38 18.17
N ILE A 147 5.19 5.32 18.85
CA ILE A 147 5.74 3.97 18.69
C ILE A 147 5.50 3.44 17.28
N LEU A 148 4.28 3.60 16.75
CA LEU A 148 3.96 3.17 15.39
C LEU A 148 4.79 3.92 14.34
N PHE A 149 4.99 5.23 14.54
CA PHE A 149 5.84 6.05 13.68
C PHE A 149 7.29 5.59 13.73
N LEU A 150 7.84 5.36 14.93
CA LEU A 150 9.20 4.84 15.11
C LEU A 150 9.37 3.47 14.44
N ALA A 151 8.42 2.55 14.63
CA ALA A 151 8.43 1.24 13.99
C ALA A 151 8.42 1.37 12.45
N THR A 152 7.66 2.33 11.91
CA THR A 152 7.62 2.63 10.48
C THR A 152 8.98 3.14 9.98
N LEU A 153 9.62 4.05 10.73
CA LEU A 153 10.94 4.58 10.38
C LEU A 153 12.02 3.51 10.42
N ILE A 154 12.07 2.69 11.49
CA ILE A 154 13.04 1.60 11.62
C ILE A 154 12.87 0.61 10.48
N TYR A 155 11.63 0.19 10.20
CA TYR A 155 11.35 -0.72 9.09
C TYR A 155 11.80 -0.13 7.75
N THR A 156 11.48 1.14 7.50
CA THR A 156 11.89 1.82 6.26
C THR A 156 13.42 1.90 6.15
N ALA A 157 14.11 2.26 7.24
CA ALA A 157 15.56 2.37 7.26
C ALA A 157 16.24 1.03 6.94
N LEU A 158 15.76 -0.06 7.54
CA LEU A 158 16.30 -1.39 7.31
C LEU A 158 15.96 -1.92 5.92
N THR A 159 14.70 -1.82 5.48
CA THR A 159 14.26 -2.46 4.23
C THR A 159 14.59 -1.66 2.97
N VAL A 160 14.74 -0.34 3.05
CA VAL A 160 15.00 0.51 1.87
C VAL A 160 16.49 0.73 1.62
N TYR A 161 17.31 0.84 2.67
CA TYR A 161 18.72 1.21 2.53
C TYR A 161 19.70 0.09 2.84
N ASP A 162 19.25 -1.03 3.40
CA ASP A 162 20.09 -2.20 3.63
C ASP A 162 19.67 -3.34 2.68
N PRO A 163 20.51 -3.69 1.68
CA PRO A 163 20.26 -4.79 0.76
C PRO A 163 20.07 -6.14 1.47
N ALA A 164 20.61 -6.31 2.68
CA ALA A 164 20.49 -7.55 3.45
C ALA A 164 19.05 -7.81 3.93
N TYR A 165 18.20 -6.78 3.96
CA TYR A 165 16.81 -6.85 4.40
C TYR A 165 15.82 -6.45 3.31
N GLU A 166 16.14 -6.73 2.04
CA GLU A 166 15.19 -6.56 0.94
C GLU A 166 13.98 -7.49 1.16
N VAL A 167 12.93 -6.93 1.73
CA VAL A 167 11.65 -7.61 1.98
C VAL A 167 10.60 -6.96 1.08
N SER A 168 9.73 -7.80 0.50
CA SER A 168 8.57 -7.33 -0.26
C SER A 168 7.78 -6.29 0.53
N HIS A 169 7.55 -5.13 -0.09
CA HIS A 169 6.87 -3.97 0.52
C HIS A 169 5.48 -4.29 1.09
N THR A 170 4.90 -5.42 0.72
CA THR A 170 3.61 -5.94 1.20
C THR A 170 3.67 -6.43 2.65
N SER A 171 4.87 -6.48 3.25
CA SER A 171 5.11 -6.89 4.64
C SER A 171 5.13 -5.72 5.65
N ALA A 172 5.04 -4.47 5.18
CA ALA A 172 5.14 -3.25 6.00
C ALA A 172 3.87 -2.95 6.83
N ILE A 173 3.28 -3.97 7.47
CA ILE A 173 1.97 -3.89 8.15
C ILE A 173 1.93 -2.74 9.18
N PHE A 174 2.99 -2.54 9.96
CA PHE A 174 3.05 -1.49 10.98
C PHE A 174 3.05 -0.07 10.40
N GLY A 175 3.63 0.13 9.22
CA GLY A 175 3.53 1.40 8.49
C GLY A 175 2.10 1.74 8.14
N PHE A 176 1.34 0.76 7.69
CA PHE A 176 -0.08 0.93 7.38
C PHE A 176 -0.94 1.13 8.63
N VAL A 177 -0.62 0.46 9.74
CA VAL A 177 -1.26 0.70 11.05
C VAL A 177 -1.03 2.14 11.50
N PHE A 178 0.18 2.68 11.32
CA PHE A 178 0.49 4.08 11.63
C PHE A 178 -0.39 5.05 10.84
N TYR A 179 -0.49 4.90 9.51
CA TYR A 179 -1.33 5.79 8.70
C TYR A 179 -2.82 5.69 9.03
N LEU A 180 -3.30 4.48 9.34
CA LEU A 180 -4.68 4.27 9.79
C LEU A 180 -4.93 4.96 11.14
N TRP A 181 -4.02 4.84 12.09
CA TRP A 181 -4.08 5.54 13.38
C TRP A 181 -4.02 7.06 13.20
N LEU A 182 -3.14 7.57 12.33
CA LEU A 182 -3.00 8.99 12.06
C LEU A 182 -4.32 9.59 11.53
N GLY A 183 -5.02 8.88 10.64
CA GLY A 183 -6.36 9.25 10.21
C GLY A 183 -7.35 9.37 11.37
N VAL A 184 -7.39 8.38 12.26
CA VAL A 184 -8.23 8.40 13.46
C VAL A 184 -7.89 9.60 14.35
N TYR A 185 -6.59 9.85 14.58
CA TYR A 185 -6.10 10.95 15.39
C TYR A 185 -6.50 12.32 14.83
N ILE A 186 -6.39 12.52 13.51
CA ILE A 186 -6.83 13.73 12.82
C ILE A 186 -8.31 13.99 13.05
N ARG A 187 -9.16 12.94 12.96
CA ARG A 187 -10.60 13.07 13.18
C ARG A 187 -10.91 13.44 14.62
N GLN A 188 -10.35 12.73 15.58
CA GLN A 188 -10.66 12.91 17.01
C GLN A 188 -10.22 14.27 17.55
N ASN A 189 -9.11 14.80 17.05
CA ASN A 189 -8.59 16.11 17.48
C ASN A 189 -9.10 17.27 16.60
N ASN A 190 -10.06 17.01 15.70
CA ASN A 190 -10.60 17.99 14.76
C ASN A 190 -9.53 18.78 13.99
N LEU A 191 -8.39 18.14 13.71
CA LEU A 191 -7.24 18.78 13.05
C LEU A 191 -7.57 19.21 11.63
N ILE A 192 -8.63 18.66 11.03
CA ILE A 192 -9.11 19.08 9.71
C ILE A 192 -9.38 20.59 9.65
N ASN A 193 -9.92 21.18 10.72
CA ASN A 193 -10.18 22.62 10.78
C ASN A 193 -8.89 23.45 10.83
N GLN A 194 -7.80 22.87 11.35
CA GLN A 194 -6.49 23.51 11.34
C GLN A 194 -5.84 23.36 9.96
N ILE A 195 -5.96 22.20 9.32
CA ILE A 195 -5.47 21.94 7.96
C ILE A 195 -6.13 22.90 6.95
N TYR A 196 -7.43 23.15 7.06
CA TYR A 196 -8.14 24.10 6.19
C TYR A 196 -7.67 25.56 6.30
N LYS A 197 -6.97 25.93 7.39
CA LYS A 197 -6.39 27.27 7.53
C LYS A 197 -5.05 27.40 6.81
N ILE A 198 -4.43 26.29 6.43
CA ILE A 198 -3.17 26.30 5.69
C ILE A 198 -3.48 26.75 4.26
N ASN A 199 -2.70 27.71 3.76
CA ASN A 199 -2.83 28.16 2.38
C ASN A 199 -2.62 26.98 1.41
N ILE A 200 -3.57 26.79 0.50
CA ILE A 200 -3.53 25.69 -0.47
C ILE A 200 -2.27 25.72 -1.34
N ASN A 201 -1.73 26.90 -1.64
CA ASN A 201 -0.49 27.04 -2.41
C ASN A 201 0.70 26.44 -1.65
N TRP A 202 0.76 26.60 -0.32
CA TRP A 202 1.78 25.98 0.51
C TRP A 202 1.63 24.45 0.52
N LEU A 203 0.41 23.94 0.63
CA LEU A 203 0.15 22.50 0.56
C LEU A 203 0.60 21.92 -0.79
N ILE A 204 0.20 22.56 -1.90
CA ILE A 204 0.62 22.15 -3.25
C ILE A 204 2.14 22.18 -3.38
N LEU A 205 2.79 23.27 -2.95
CA LEU A 205 4.23 23.41 -3.05
C LEU A 205 4.97 22.33 -2.25
N ILE A 206 4.56 22.08 -1.00
CA ILE A 206 5.15 21.05 -0.14
C ILE A 206 4.94 19.66 -0.74
N THR A 207 3.73 19.34 -1.20
CA THR A 207 3.44 18.05 -1.81
C THR A 207 4.24 17.83 -3.08
N LEU A 208 4.34 18.83 -3.97
CA LEU A 208 5.15 18.75 -5.19
C LEU A 208 6.63 18.60 -4.87
N SER A 209 7.14 19.37 -3.90
CA SER A 209 8.54 19.30 -3.47
C SER A 209 8.89 17.91 -2.92
N LEU A 210 8.06 17.37 -2.03
CA LEU A 210 8.25 16.03 -1.47
C LEU A 210 8.13 14.94 -2.53
N PHE A 211 7.21 15.09 -3.48
CA PHE A 211 7.05 14.16 -4.58
C PHE A 211 8.28 14.13 -5.49
N VAL A 212 8.85 15.29 -5.84
CA VAL A 212 10.08 15.39 -6.62
C VAL A 212 11.26 14.78 -5.84
N LEU A 213 11.42 15.12 -4.56
CA LEU A 213 12.49 14.56 -3.73
C LEU A 213 12.39 13.04 -3.63
N SER A 214 11.20 12.49 -3.38
CA SER A 214 10.98 11.05 -3.32
C SER A 214 11.25 10.35 -4.66
N SER A 215 10.93 11.00 -5.78
CA SER A 215 11.22 10.48 -7.12
C SER A 215 12.72 10.47 -7.43
N ILE A 216 13.44 11.53 -7.04
CA ILE A 216 14.91 11.61 -7.17
C ILE A 216 15.57 10.53 -6.31
N GLU A 217 15.16 10.40 -5.05
CA GLU A 217 15.68 9.37 -4.15
C GLU A 217 15.46 7.96 -4.71
N SER A 218 14.27 7.68 -5.23
CA SER A 218 13.97 6.38 -5.85
C SER A 218 14.86 6.11 -7.06
N TYR A 219 15.07 7.13 -7.91
CA TYR A 219 15.99 7.01 -9.05
C TYR A 219 17.42 6.72 -8.58
N LEU A 220 17.90 7.45 -7.57
CA LEU A 220 19.24 7.24 -7.04
C LEU A 220 19.39 5.83 -6.46
N LEU A 221 18.47 5.37 -5.62
CA LEU A 221 18.55 4.05 -4.99
C LEU A 221 18.54 2.91 -6.03
N THR A 222 17.66 2.98 -7.05
CA THR A 222 17.57 1.93 -8.08
C THR A 222 18.81 1.86 -8.99
N PHE A 223 19.59 2.95 -9.12
CA PHE A 223 20.72 3.01 -10.06
C PHE A 223 22.08 3.28 -9.38
N ARG A 224 22.17 3.19 -8.05
CA ARG A 224 23.43 3.38 -7.30
C ARG A 224 24.32 2.12 -7.26
N GLU A 225 23.77 0.96 -7.57
CA GLU A 225 24.49 -0.34 -7.54
C GLU A 225 24.81 -0.92 -8.93
N GLN A 226 24.77 -0.11 -9.98
CA GLN A 226 25.36 -0.43 -11.30
C GLN A 226 26.70 0.29 -11.47
#